data_AF-A0A6P3RS41-F1
#
_entry.id   AF-A0A6P3RS41-F1
#
_cell.length_a   1.000
_cell.length_b   1.000
_cell.length_c   1.000
_cell.angle_alpha   90.00
_cell.angle_beta   90.00
_cell.angle_gamma   90.00
#
_symmetry.space_group_name_H-M   'P 1'
#
loop_
_entity.id
_entity.type
_entity.pdbx_description
1 polymer ?
#
loop_
_entity_poly.entity_id
_entity_poly.type
_entity_poly.pdbx_seq_one_letter_code
_entity_poly.pdbx_strand_id
1 'polypeptide(L)'
;MRYRASALGSDGVRVTMESALTARDRVGVQDFVLLENFTSEAAFIENLRRRFRENLIYTYIGPVLVSVNPYRDLQIYSRQHMERYRGVSFYEVPPHL
;
A
#
# COMPACT_ATOMS: atom_id res chain seq x y z
N MET A 1 16.05 16.10 -43.81
CA MET A 1 16.55 14.75 -43.45
C MET A 1 16.57 14.63 -41.93
N ARG A 2 16.01 13.53 -41.41
CA ARG A 2 15.82 13.19 -39.99
C ARG A 2 17.08 12.54 -39.37
N TYR A 3 17.01 12.33 -38.04
CA TYR A 3 17.62 11.31 -37.17
C TYR A 3 18.63 11.89 -36.14
N ARG A 4 18.61 11.56 -34.84
CA ARG A 4 17.85 10.57 -34.04
C ARG A 4 18.00 10.93 -32.55
N ALA A 5 16.94 10.72 -31.76
CA ALA A 5 16.94 10.85 -30.31
C ALA A 5 17.75 9.72 -29.62
N SER A 6 18.42 10.03 -28.51
CA SER A 6 18.90 9.04 -27.54
C SER A 6 18.05 9.17 -26.26
N ALA A 7 17.04 8.30 -26.16
CA ALA A 7 16.28 8.09 -24.94
C ALA A 7 16.96 6.97 -24.15
N LEU A 8 17.68 7.34 -23.08
CA LEU A 8 18.22 6.40 -22.11
C LEU A 8 17.14 6.03 -21.09
N GLY A 9 16.55 4.85 -21.30
CA GLY A 9 15.91 3.93 -20.35
C GLY A 9 15.34 4.48 -19.04
N SER A 10 14.09 4.93 -19.08
CA SER A 10 13.23 5.18 -17.90
C SER A 10 12.43 3.95 -17.43
N ASP A 11 12.48 2.85 -18.18
CA ASP A 11 11.49 1.77 -18.05
C ASP A 11 11.92 0.67 -17.04
N GLY A 12 13.21 0.55 -16.73
CA GLY A 12 13.71 -0.47 -15.79
C GLY A 12 13.40 -0.18 -14.31
N VAL A 13 13.21 1.09 -13.95
CA VAL A 13 12.96 1.51 -12.55
C VAL A 13 11.48 1.38 -12.18
N ARG A 14 10.56 1.52 -13.14
CA ARG A 14 9.10 1.43 -12.88
C ARG A 14 8.67 -0.01 -12.54
N VAL A 15 9.22 -1.00 -13.25
CA VAL A 15 8.84 -2.41 -13.11
C VAL A 15 9.27 -3.02 -11.75
N THR A 16 10.39 -2.55 -11.18
CA THR A 16 10.92 -3.07 -9.91
C THR A 16 10.15 -2.54 -8.70
N MET A 17 9.64 -1.30 -8.72
CA MET A 17 8.83 -0.74 -7.63
C MET A 17 7.41 -1.31 -7.59
N GLU A 18 6.77 -1.53 -8.75
CA GLU A 18 5.43 -2.11 -8.82
C GLU A 18 5.37 -3.55 -8.27
N SER A 19 6.45 -4.32 -8.48
CA SER A 19 6.59 -5.70 -7.99
C SER A 19 6.80 -5.79 -6.47
N ALA A 20 7.50 -4.82 -5.87
CA ALA A 20 7.68 -4.74 -4.42
C ALA A 20 6.40 -4.27 -3.69
N LEU A 21 5.57 -3.47 -4.36
CA LEU A 21 4.30 -2.97 -3.84
C LEU A 21 3.19 -4.05 -3.89
N THR A 22 3.11 -4.82 -4.97
CA THR A 22 2.19 -5.98 -5.07
C THR A 22 2.58 -7.13 -4.14
N ALA A 23 3.85 -7.23 -3.75
CA ALA A 23 4.27 -8.17 -2.70
C ALA A 23 3.77 -7.76 -1.30
N ARG A 24 3.67 -6.44 -1.04
CA ARG A 24 3.12 -5.90 0.22
C ARG A 24 1.60 -6.08 0.33
N ASP A 25 0.90 -6.12 -0.81
CA ASP A 25 -0.53 -6.43 -0.84
C ASP A 25 -0.88 -7.82 -0.28
N ARG A 26 0.10 -8.72 -0.17
CA ARG A 26 -0.04 -10.07 0.39
C ARG A 26 0.20 -10.18 1.89
N VAL A 27 0.54 -9.07 2.56
CA VAL A 27 0.85 -9.10 3.99
C VAL A 27 -0.43 -8.91 4.79
N GLY A 28 -0.97 -10.03 5.29
CA GLY A 28 -2.21 -10.04 6.07
C GLY A 28 -3.42 -9.57 5.27
N VAL A 29 -4.49 -9.22 5.98
CA VAL A 29 -5.77 -8.78 5.39
C VAL A 29 -5.83 -7.25 5.41
N GLN A 30 -6.18 -6.65 4.27
CA GLN A 30 -6.24 -5.19 4.10
C GLN A 30 -7.52 -4.55 4.66
N ASP A 31 -8.61 -5.31 4.72
CA ASP A 31 -9.88 -4.92 5.33
C ASP A 31 -10.29 -5.96 6.38
N PHE A 32 -10.46 -5.54 7.62
CA PHE A 32 -10.86 -6.42 8.72
C PHE A 32 -12.25 -7.05 8.54
N VAL A 33 -13.11 -6.48 7.69
CA VAL A 33 -14.39 -7.12 7.33
C VAL A 33 -14.17 -8.48 6.65
N LEU A 34 -13.02 -8.66 5.99
CA LEU A 34 -12.65 -9.91 5.31
C LEU A 34 -11.87 -10.88 6.21
N LEU A 35 -11.66 -10.56 7.49
CA LEU A 35 -10.94 -11.42 8.42
C LEU A 35 -11.83 -12.59 8.86
N GLU A 36 -11.40 -13.84 8.63
CA GLU A 36 -12.18 -15.06 8.95
C GLU A 36 -12.64 -15.12 10.41
N ASN A 37 -11.75 -14.78 11.35
CA ASN A 37 -12.03 -14.77 12.79
C ASN A 37 -12.22 -13.33 13.32
N PHE A 38 -13.11 -12.55 12.70
CA PHE A 38 -13.34 -11.15 13.05
C PHE A 38 -13.75 -10.89 14.51
N THR A 39 -14.36 -11.88 15.19
CA THR A 39 -14.73 -11.78 16.63
C THR A 39 -13.52 -11.99 17.57
N SER A 40 -12.41 -12.51 17.06
CA SER A 40 -11.22 -12.78 17.87
C SER A 40 -10.29 -11.57 17.90
N GLU A 41 -10.15 -10.96 19.08
CA GLU A 41 -9.20 -9.87 19.32
C GLU A 41 -7.76 -10.30 18.99
N ALA A 42 -7.39 -11.55 19.32
CA ALA A 42 -6.08 -12.09 19.02
C ALA A 42 -5.78 -12.12 17.51
N ALA A 43 -6.77 -12.49 16.69
CA ALA A 43 -6.62 -12.48 15.23
C ALA A 43 -6.48 -11.05 14.68
N PHE A 44 -7.22 -10.10 15.25
CA PHE A 44 -7.13 -8.68 14.90
C PHE A 44 -5.74 -8.11 15.18
N ILE A 45 -5.23 -8.33 16.40
CA ILE A 45 -3.90 -7.89 16.82
C ILE A 45 -2.81 -8.54 15.97
N GLU A 46 -2.91 -9.84 15.68
CA GLU A 46 -1.89 -10.53 14.87
C GLU A 46 -1.88 -10.05 13.41
N ASN A 47 -3.03 -9.64 12.85
CA ASN A 47 -3.05 -9.01 11.53
C ASN A 47 -2.36 -7.65 11.54
N LEU A 48 -2.67 -6.78 12.51
CA LEU A 48 -1.97 -5.49 12.68
C LEU A 48 -0.47 -5.69 12.87
N ARG A 49 -0.07 -6.67 13.69
CA ARG A 49 1.34 -6.96 13.98
C ARG A 49 2.09 -7.42 12.74
N ARG A 50 1.49 -8.28 11.91
CA ARG A 50 2.06 -8.72 10.62
C ARG A 50 2.20 -7.55 9.65
N ARG A 51 1.16 -6.72 9.51
CA ARG A 51 1.17 -5.54 8.61
C ARG A 51 2.19 -4.49 9.04
N PHE A 52 2.23 -4.19 10.34
CA PHE A 52 3.17 -3.22 10.90
C PHE A 52 4.63 -3.61 10.70
N ARG A 53 4.96 -4.91 10.81
CA ARG A 53 6.31 -5.43 10.54
C ARG A 53 6.80 -5.09 9.13
N GLU A 54 5.89 -5.05 8.17
CA GLU A 54 6.15 -4.75 6.75
C GLU A 54 5.98 -3.26 6.39
N ASN A 55 5.90 -2.37 7.40
CA ASN A 55 5.65 -0.93 7.24
C ASN A 55 4.28 -0.56 6.67
N LEU A 56 3.29 -1.46 6.80
CA LEU A 56 1.90 -1.16 6.44
C LEU A 56 1.16 -0.66 7.67
N ILE A 57 1.04 0.66 7.77
CA ILE A 57 0.45 1.34 8.94
C ILE A 57 -1.04 1.60 8.81
N TYR A 58 -1.60 1.36 7.62
CA TYR A 58 -3.00 1.60 7.29
C TYR A 58 -3.73 0.30 7.00
N THR A 59 -4.93 0.17 7.58
CA THR A 59 -5.83 -0.98 7.39
C THR A 59 -7.28 -0.50 7.44
N TYR A 60 -8.15 -1.02 6.58
CA TYR A 60 -9.56 -0.68 6.56
C TYR A 60 -10.38 -1.53 7.55
N ILE A 61 -11.48 -0.94 8.01
CA ILE A 61 -12.63 -1.62 8.61
C ILE A 61 -13.86 -1.06 7.87
N GLY A 62 -14.17 -1.64 6.71
CA GLY A 62 -15.16 -1.06 5.80
C GLY A 62 -14.81 0.40 5.44
N PRO A 63 -15.65 1.40 5.75
CA PRO A 63 -15.33 2.81 5.47
C PRO A 63 -14.37 3.46 6.48
N VAL A 64 -14.04 2.79 7.59
CA VAL A 64 -13.17 3.33 8.63
C VAL A 64 -11.71 3.00 8.31
N LEU A 65 -10.82 3.99 8.42
CA LEU A 65 -9.38 3.80 8.26
C LEU A 65 -8.69 3.77 9.62
N VAL A 66 -8.00 2.67 9.91
CA VAL A 66 -7.15 2.52 11.10
C VAL A 66 -5.72 2.87 10.75
N SER A 67 -5.12 3.76 11.56
CA SER A 67 -3.71 4.17 11.44
C SER A 67 -2.92 3.74 12.67
N VAL A 68 -1.76 3.11 12.45
CA VAL A 68 -0.82 2.73 13.51
C VAL A 68 0.45 3.56 13.39
N ASN A 69 0.76 4.37 14.40
CA ASN A 69 1.91 5.28 14.35
C ASN A 69 3.25 4.51 14.27
N PRO A 70 4.04 4.67 13.18
CA PRO A 70 5.35 4.02 13.05
C PRO A 70 6.47 4.70 13.86
N TYR A 71 6.24 5.91 14.40
CA TYR A 71 7.25 6.74 15.07
C TYR A 71 8.53 6.99 14.23
N ARG A 72 8.42 6.83 12.90
CA ARG A 72 9.46 7.08 11.91
C ARG A 72 8.83 7.58 10.63
N ASP A 73 9.61 8.29 9.82
CA ASP A 73 9.15 8.74 8.53
C ASP A 73 9.06 7.57 7.53
N LEU A 74 7.91 7.44 6.88
CA LEU A 74 7.67 6.51 5.78
C LEU A 74 7.49 7.37 4.53
N GLN A 75 8.25 7.09 3.47
CA GLN A 75 8.21 7.85 2.20
C GLN A 75 6.94 7.56 1.37
N ILE A 76 5.76 7.52 2.01
CA ILE A 76 4.45 7.17 1.44
C ILE A 76 3.60 8.40 1.08
N TYR A 77 3.99 9.60 1.52
CA TYR A 77 3.27 10.85 1.22
C TYR A 77 3.88 11.65 0.06
N SER A 78 4.64 10.99 -0.82
CA SER A 78 5.23 11.68 -1.96
C SER A 78 4.16 12.06 -2.99
N ARG A 79 4.47 13.04 -3.84
CA ARG A 79 3.56 13.47 -4.93
C ARG A 79 3.15 12.31 -5.84
N GLN A 80 4.05 11.35 -6.06
CA GLN A 80 3.76 10.16 -6.85
C GLN A 80 2.66 9.29 -6.22
N HIS A 81 2.62 9.19 -4.89
CA HIS A 81 1.55 8.47 -4.19
C HIS A 81 0.23 9.22 -4.30
N MET A 82 0.22 10.54 -4.08
CA MET A 82 -1.01 11.35 -4.20
C MET A 82 -1.69 11.20 -5.57
N GLU A 83 -0.91 11.25 -6.66
CA GLU A 83 -1.46 11.08 -8.02
C GLU A 83 -2.05 9.68 -8.25
N ARG A 84 -1.56 8.64 -7.55
CA ARG A 84 -2.12 7.27 -7.63
C ARG A 84 -3.49 7.17 -6.96
N TYR A 85 -3.68 7.86 -5.83
CA TYR A 85 -4.92 7.84 -5.06
C TYR A 85 -5.96 8.84 -5.55
N ARG A 86 -5.58 9.72 -6.50
CA ARG A 86 -6.48 10.74 -7.04
C ARG A 86 -7.49 10.14 -8.02
N GLY A 87 -8.78 10.28 -7.70
CA GLY A 87 -9.87 9.94 -8.62
C GLY A 87 -10.12 8.43 -8.79
N VAL A 88 -9.53 7.61 -7.93
CA VAL A 88 -9.75 6.16 -7.88
C VAL A 88 -10.69 5.79 -6.74
N SER A 89 -11.40 4.67 -6.90
CA SER A 89 -12.21 4.11 -5.82
C SER A 89 -11.30 3.55 -4.73
N PHE A 90 -11.62 3.78 -3.46
CA PHE A 90 -10.79 3.33 -2.34
C PHE A 90 -10.72 1.80 -2.19
N TYR A 91 -11.63 1.06 -2.82
CA TYR A 91 -11.61 -0.41 -2.89
C TYR A 91 -10.59 -0.95 -3.92
N GLU A 92 -10.16 -0.13 -4.86
CA GLU A 92 -9.26 -0.52 -5.95
C GLU A 92 -7.78 -0.28 -5.61
N VAL A 93 -7.53 0.39 -4.48
CA VAL A 93 -6.18 0.79 -4.03
C VAL A 93 -5.94 0.37 -2.59
N PRO A 94 -4.67 0.09 -2.22
CA PRO A 94 -4.35 -0.37 -0.88
C PRO A 94 -4.62 0.73 0.16
N PRO A 95 -4.91 0.38 1.43
CA PRO A 95 -5.28 1.33 2.47
C PRO A 95 -4.26 2.45 2.64
N HIS A 96 -4.73 3.69 2.52
CA HIS A 96 -3.92 4.90 2.68
C HIS A 96 -4.81 6.09 3.06
N LEU A 97 -4.19 7.14 3.63
CA LEU A 97 -4.84 8.40 3.96
C LEU A 97 -5.04 9.30 2.72
#